data_AF-A0A3M1ZFB4-F1
#
_entry.id   AF-A0A3M1ZFB4-F1
#
_cell.length_a   1.000
_cell.length_b   1.000
_cell.length_c   1.000
_cell.angle_alpha   90.00
_cell.angle_beta   90.00
_cell.angle_gamma   90.00
#
_symmetry.space_group_name_H-M   'P 1'
#
loop_
_entity.id
_entity.type
_entity.pdbx_description
1 polymer ?
#
loop_
_entity_poly.entity_id
_entity_poly.type
_entity_poly.pdbx_seq_one_letter_code
_entity_poly.pdbx_strand_id
1 'polypeptide(L)'
;MTETQAAERIDRLLDAIELIKLGKRRDAVTLLKALIREDSDFEDAWLWMSVAVDSIDQSVICLDNVLRINPNNAYAAGALYRLRASEMAMQRRRARYRLYRDIALILFAGVFGLTLCMIVVQIFMWSSAL
;
A
#
# COMPACT_ATOMS: atom_id res chain seq x y z
N MET A 1 32.62 7.24 -22.59
CA MET A 1 31.92 6.08 -22.00
C MET A 1 30.68 6.48 -21.18
N THR A 2 30.68 7.63 -20.49
CA THR A 2 29.51 8.10 -19.71
C THR A 2 28.33 8.59 -20.57
N GLU A 3 28.59 9.29 -21.68
CA GLU A 3 27.52 9.82 -22.56
C GLU A 3 26.66 8.71 -23.20
N THR A 4 27.29 7.64 -23.68
CA THR A 4 26.59 6.50 -24.29
C THR A 4 25.66 5.79 -23.30
N GLN A 5 26.11 5.61 -22.05
CA GLN A 5 25.29 5.01 -20.99
C GLN A 5 24.16 5.93 -20.51
N ALA A 6 24.34 7.24 -20.58
CA ALA A 6 23.27 8.19 -20.26
C ALA A 6 22.16 8.14 -21.33
N ALA A 7 22.55 8.14 -22.62
CA ALA A 7 21.59 8.01 -23.72
C ALA A 7 20.80 6.69 -23.64
N GLU A 8 21.47 5.57 -23.41
CA GLU A 8 20.82 4.25 -23.30
C GLU A 8 19.82 4.18 -22.13
N ARG A 9 20.12 4.86 -21.00
CA ARG A 9 19.19 4.94 -19.86
C ARG A 9 17.96 5.77 -20.19
N ILE A 10 18.12 6.86 -20.94
CA ILE A 10 17.02 7.71 -21.40
C ILE A 10 16.12 6.93 -22.36
N ASP A 11 16.69 6.20 -23.32
CA ASP A 11 15.91 5.39 -24.26
C ASP A 11 15.08 4.32 -23.53
N ARG A 12 15.69 3.60 -22.58
CA ARG A 12 14.97 2.64 -21.74
C ARG A 12 13.89 3.29 -20.87
N LEU A 13 14.09 4.53 -20.42
CA LEU A 13 13.05 5.27 -19.71
C LEU A 13 11.87 5.60 -20.65
N LEU A 14 12.15 6.03 -21.88
CA LEU A 14 11.12 6.32 -22.89
C LEU A 14 10.31 5.07 -23.24
N ASP A 15 10.97 3.92 -23.40
CA ASP A 15 10.29 2.63 -23.61
C ASP A 15 9.35 2.28 -22.46
N ALA A 16 9.78 2.51 -21.22
CA ALA A 16 8.94 2.28 -20.05
C ALA A 16 7.69 3.18 -20.05
N ILE A 17 7.86 4.44 -20.44
CA ILE A 17 6.75 5.41 -20.56
C ILE A 17 5.76 4.97 -21.64
N GLU A 18 6.25 4.47 -22.78
CA GLU A 18 5.39 3.92 -23.83
C GLU A 18 4.60 2.71 -23.33
N LEU A 19 5.24 1.78 -22.62
CA LEU A 19 4.57 0.63 -22.01
C LEU A 19 3.47 1.05 -21.04
N ILE A 20 3.68 2.10 -20.23
CA ILE A 20 2.64 2.66 -19.35
C ILE A 20 1.47 3.19 -20.17
N LYS A 21 1.75 3.95 -21.25
CA LYS A 21 0.71 4.49 -22.14
C LYS A 21 -0.10 3.40 -22.83
N LEU A 22 0.54 2.29 -23.20
CA LEU A 22 -0.10 1.11 -23.78
C LEU A 22 -0.85 0.23 -22.75
N GLY A 23 -0.82 0.60 -21.46
CA GLY A 23 -1.44 -0.17 -20.37
C GLY A 23 -0.64 -1.41 -19.94
N LYS A 24 0.55 -1.64 -20.50
CA LYS A 24 1.47 -2.75 -20.16
C LYS A 24 2.29 -2.44 -18.90
N ARG A 25 1.60 -2.19 -17.78
CA ARG A 25 2.22 -1.75 -16.52
C ARG A 25 3.26 -2.71 -15.97
N ARG A 26 3.03 -4.03 -16.07
CA ARG A 26 3.96 -5.05 -15.55
C ARG A 26 5.33 -5.00 -16.24
N ASP A 27 5.31 -4.80 -17.56
CA ASP A 27 6.53 -4.70 -18.36
C ASP A 27 7.25 -3.39 -18.06
N ALA A 28 6.51 -2.27 -17.96
CA ALA A 28 7.05 -0.98 -17.55
C ALA A 28 7.72 -1.03 -16.17
N VAL A 29 7.07 -1.65 -15.18
CA VAL A 29 7.63 -1.83 -13.83
C VAL A 29 8.93 -2.64 -13.87
N THR A 30 9.01 -3.64 -14.74
CA THR A 30 10.22 -4.46 -14.89
C THR A 30 11.40 -3.62 -15.41
N LEU A 31 11.14 -2.81 -16.43
CA LEU A 31 12.15 -1.93 -17.03
C LEU A 31 12.59 -0.81 -16.07
N LEU A 32 11.63 -0.15 -15.41
CA LEU A 32 11.92 0.89 -14.41
C LEU A 32 12.68 0.32 -13.20
N LYS A 33 12.39 -0.90 -12.76
CA LYS A 33 13.15 -1.57 -11.69
C LYS A 33 14.61 -1.82 -12.11
N ALA A 34 14.86 -2.16 -13.37
CA ALA A 34 16.23 -2.34 -13.85
C ALA A 34 16.99 -1.01 -13.83
N LEU A 35 16.38 0.07 -14.34
CA LEU A 35 16.95 1.42 -14.31
C LEU A 35 17.28 1.88 -12.89
N ILE A 36 16.36 1.68 -11.94
CA ILE A 36 16.56 2.05 -10.53
C ILE A 36 17.66 1.22 -9.85
N ARG A 37 17.85 -0.06 -10.25
CA ARG A 37 18.94 -0.88 -9.70
C ARG A 37 20.31 -0.44 -10.18
N GLU A 38 20.38 0.04 -11.41
CA GLU A 38 21.61 0.60 -11.98
C GLU A 38 21.92 1.97 -11.39
N ASP A 39 20.89 2.79 -11.19
CA ASP A 39 20.98 4.12 -10.60
C ASP A 39 19.81 4.38 -9.65
N SER A 40 20.09 4.24 -8.35
CA SER A 40 19.07 4.42 -7.31
C SER A 40 18.63 5.88 -7.14
N ASP A 41 19.41 6.83 -7.65
CA ASP A 41 19.11 8.25 -7.58
C ASP A 41 18.49 8.76 -8.90
N PHE A 42 18.05 7.86 -9.78
CA PHE A 42 17.36 8.23 -11.01
C PHE A 42 15.93 8.71 -10.74
N GLU A 43 15.81 10.02 -10.50
CA GLU A 43 14.58 10.73 -10.16
C GLU A 43 13.40 10.39 -11.09
N ASP A 44 13.60 10.48 -12.41
CA ASP A 44 12.52 10.28 -13.38
C ASP A 44 12.03 8.83 -13.39
N ALA A 45 12.91 7.85 -13.20
CA ALA A 45 12.51 6.44 -13.14
C ALA A 45 11.64 6.17 -11.91
N TRP A 46 11.96 6.77 -10.76
CA TRP A 46 11.12 6.71 -9.56
C TRP A 46 9.78 7.42 -9.76
N LEU A 47 9.78 8.58 -10.44
CA LEU A 47 8.57 9.33 -10.74
C LEU A 47 7.62 8.51 -11.62
N TRP A 48 8.12 7.90 -12.70
CA TRP A 48 7.32 7.05 -13.57
C TRP A 48 6.91 5.72 -12.92
N MET A 49 7.74 5.17 -12.03
CA MET A 49 7.38 4.00 -11.22
C MET A 49 6.13 4.28 -10.38
N SER A 50 5.98 5.48 -9.83
CA SER A 50 4.80 5.86 -9.04
C SER A 50 3.48 5.75 -9.81
N VAL A 51 3.52 5.89 -11.14
CA VAL A 51 2.36 5.78 -12.03
C VAL A 51 2.16 4.34 -12.53
N ALA A 52 3.26 3.58 -12.65
CA ALA A 52 3.22 2.21 -13.17
C ALA A 52 2.72 1.19 -12.14
N VAL A 53 2.93 1.44 -10.84
CA VAL A 53 2.48 0.54 -9.76
C VAL A 53 0.97 0.61 -9.54
N ASP A 54 0.38 -0.53 -9.18
CA ASP A 54 -1.08 -0.63 -9.00
C ASP A 54 -1.55 -0.24 -7.59
N SER A 55 -0.65 -0.25 -6.60
CA SER A 55 -0.98 0.11 -5.22
C SER A 55 -0.64 1.57 -4.92
N ILE A 56 -1.58 2.27 -4.28
CA ILE A 56 -1.36 3.63 -3.75
C ILE A 56 -0.18 3.66 -2.78
N ASP A 57 -0.05 2.65 -1.92
CA ASP A 57 1.04 2.58 -0.93
C ASP A 57 2.41 2.53 -1.63
N GLN A 58 2.50 1.75 -2.71
CA GLN A 58 3.72 1.66 -3.52
C GLN A 58 3.99 2.96 -4.28
N SER A 59 2.94 3.61 -4.81
CA SER A 59 3.05 4.90 -5.49
C SER A 59 3.61 5.96 -4.55
N VAL A 60 3.11 6.00 -3.31
CA VAL A 60 3.58 6.89 -2.24
C VAL A 60 5.06 6.66 -1.94
N ILE A 61 5.50 5.41 -1.79
CA ILE A 61 6.92 5.08 -1.55
C ILE A 61 7.80 5.56 -2.70
N CYS A 62 7.36 5.41 -3.95
CA CYS A 62 8.12 5.87 -5.11
C CYS A 62 8.25 7.39 -5.12
N LEU A 63 7.17 8.13 -4.85
CA LEU A 63 7.18 9.59 -4.77
C LEU A 63 8.02 10.12 -3.61
N ASP A 64 8.03 9.40 -2.48
CA ASP A 64 8.88 9.74 -1.33
C ASP A 64 10.37 9.61 -1.71
N ASN A 65 10.73 8.58 -2.47
CA ASN A 65 12.09 8.45 -3.02
C ASN A 65 12.45 9.59 -3.99
N VAL A 66 11.51 10.00 -4.86
CA VAL A 66 11.72 11.17 -5.73
C VAL A 66 12.04 12.42 -4.90
N LEU A 67 11.26 12.68 -3.85
CA LEU A 67 11.47 13.85 -2.99
C LEU A 67 12.72 13.73 -2.10
N ARG A 68 13.15 12.51 -1.77
CA ARG A 68 14.43 12.27 -1.10
C ARG A 68 15.61 12.65 -1.99
N ILE A 69 15.52 12.32 -3.28
CA ILE A 69 16.55 12.63 -4.29
C ILE A 69 16.52 14.12 -4.64
N ASN A 70 15.34 14.64 -4.97
CA ASN A 70 15.09 16.02 -5.34
C ASN A 70 13.90 16.59 -4.54
N PRO A 71 14.17 17.24 -3.40
CA PRO A 71 13.13 17.84 -2.56
C PRO A 71 12.32 18.94 -3.24
N ASN A 72 12.85 19.52 -4.33
CA ASN A 72 12.20 20.62 -5.06
C ASN A 72 11.33 20.12 -6.23
N ASN A 73 11.13 18.81 -6.38
CA ASN A 73 10.26 18.28 -7.42
C ASN A 73 8.78 18.57 -7.10
N ALA A 74 8.26 19.66 -7.70
CA ALA A 74 6.88 20.09 -7.54
C ALA A 74 5.86 19.06 -8.06
N TYR A 75 6.20 18.26 -9.08
CA TYR A 75 5.32 17.22 -9.61
C TYR A 75 5.14 16.09 -8.60
N ALA A 76 6.24 15.62 -8.00
CA ALA A 76 6.20 14.56 -7.00
C ALA A 76 5.48 15.02 -5.73
N ALA A 77 5.78 16.23 -5.24
CA ALA A 77 5.12 16.83 -4.09
C ALA A 77 3.61 16.97 -4.31
N GLY A 78 3.19 17.48 -5.48
CA GLY A 78 1.79 17.63 -5.84
C GLY A 78 1.06 16.28 -5.96
N ALA A 79 1.70 15.28 -6.58
CA ALA A 79 1.14 13.93 -6.69
C ALA A 79 0.97 13.28 -5.31
N LEU A 80 1.99 13.37 -4.45
CA LEU A 80 1.97 12.82 -3.10
C LEU A 80 0.89 13.47 -2.23
N TYR A 81 0.73 14.79 -2.33
CA TYR A 81 -0.33 15.51 -1.62
C TYR A 81 -1.73 15.00 -2.00
N ARG A 82 -2.00 14.82 -3.30
CA ARG A 82 -3.28 14.30 -3.79
C ARG A 82 -3.54 12.86 -3.33
N LEU A 83 -2.53 12.00 -3.37
CA LEU A 83 -2.65 10.61 -2.91
C LEU A 83 -2.90 10.52 -1.41
N ARG A 84 -2.18 11.29 -0.60
CA ARG A 84 -2.41 11.31 0.86
C ARG A 84 -3.80 11.86 1.21
N ALA A 85 -4.27 12.88 0.49
CA ALA A 85 -5.61 13.43 0.70
C ALA A 85 -6.70 12.39 0.39
N SER A 86 -6.56 11.61 -0.69
CA SER A 86 -7.51 10.54 -1.03
C SER A 86 -7.42 9.36 -0.07
N GLU A 87 -6.21 9.02 0.40
CA GLU A 87 -5.97 7.96 1.36
C GLU A 87 -6.61 8.28 2.73
N MET A 88 -6.45 9.50 3.25
CA MET A 88 -7.11 9.92 4.50
C MET A 88 -8.63 9.81 4.43
N ALA A 89 -9.23 10.10 3.26
CA ALA A 89 -10.66 9.92 3.03
C ALA A 89 -11.06 8.42 3.01
N MET A 90 -10.21 7.54 2.46
CA MET A 90 -10.44 6.09 2.42
C MET A 90 -10.12 5.38 3.74
N GLN A 91 -9.11 5.79 4.51
CA GLN A 91 -8.74 5.18 5.78
C GLN A 91 -9.88 5.27 6.80
N ARG A 92 -10.66 6.36 6.79
CA ARG A 92 -11.92 6.48 7.56
C ARG A 92 -12.90 5.34 7.27
N ARG A 93 -12.90 4.77 6.06
CA ARG A 93 -13.73 3.61 5.70
C ARG A 93 -13.12 2.29 6.15
N ARG A 94 -11.79 2.12 6.06
CA ARG A 94 -11.10 0.87 6.45
C ARG A 94 -11.05 0.65 7.96
N ALA A 95 -10.96 1.70 8.77
CA ALA A 95 -11.02 1.60 10.24
C ALA A 95 -12.32 0.95 10.74
N ARG A 96 -13.40 1.11 9.97
CA ARG A 96 -14.73 0.54 10.28
C ARG A 96 -14.73 -0.98 10.23
N TYR A 97 -13.96 -1.60 9.32
CA TYR A 97 -13.93 -3.06 9.18
C TYR A 97 -13.11 -3.77 10.28
N ARG A 98 -12.04 -3.13 10.80
CA ARG A 98 -11.33 -3.64 11.97
C ARG A 98 -12.23 -3.66 13.20
N LEU A 99 -12.95 -2.55 13.42
CA LEU A 99 -13.90 -2.44 14.52
C LEU A 99 -15.00 -3.50 14.46
N TYR A 100 -15.53 -3.79 13.27
CA TYR A 100 -16.60 -4.79 13.09
C TYR A 100 -16.15 -6.20 13.47
N ARG A 101 -14.95 -6.63 13.03
CA ARG A 101 -14.38 -7.93 13.39
C ARG A 101 -14.16 -8.04 14.90
N ASP A 102 -13.56 -7.01 15.50
CA ASP A 102 -13.20 -7.03 16.91
C ASP A 102 -14.46 -6.99 17.79
N ILE A 103 -15.50 -6.22 17.41
CA ILE A 103 -16.82 -6.24 18.06
C ILE A 103 -17.49 -7.61 17.95
N ALA A 104 -17.48 -8.23 16.77
CA ALA A 104 -18.10 -9.54 16.56
C ALA A 104 -17.45 -10.63 17.45
N LEU A 105 -16.12 -10.60 17.60
CA LEU A 105 -15.40 -11.52 18.49
C LEU A 105 -15.77 -11.29 19.97
N ILE A 106 -15.88 -10.04 20.41
CA ILE A 106 -16.26 -9.70 21.79
C ILE A 106 -17.68 -10.18 22.09
N LEU A 107 -18.63 -9.94 21.19
CA LEU A 107 -20.03 -10.38 21.34
C LEU A 107 -20.11 -11.91 21.42
N PHE A 108 -19.43 -12.62 20.52
CA PHE A 108 -19.43 -14.07 20.51
C PHE A 108 -18.82 -14.65 21.80
N ALA A 109 -17.68 -14.12 22.24
CA ALA A 109 -17.03 -14.54 23.48
C ALA A 109 -17.92 -14.26 24.72
N GLY A 110 -18.61 -13.12 24.76
CA GLY A 110 -19.55 -12.79 25.83
C GLY A 110 -20.73 -13.76 25.91
N VAL A 111 -21.36 -14.06 24.76
CA VAL A 111 -22.45 -15.04 24.69
C VAL A 111 -21.97 -16.42 25.14
N PHE A 112 -20.81 -16.87 24.68
CA PHE A 112 -20.23 -18.16 25.06
C PHE A 112 -19.89 -18.25 26.55
N GLY A 113 -19.38 -17.17 27.15
CA GLY A 113 -19.12 -17.11 28.59
C GLY A 113 -20.41 -17.18 29.42
N LEU A 114 -21.46 -16.48 29.00
CA LEU A 114 -22.76 -16.49 29.68
C LEU A 114 -23.44 -17.87 29.61
N THR A 115 -23.37 -18.55 28.47
CA THR A 115 -23.93 -19.90 28.33
C THR A 115 -23.18 -20.91 29.19
N LEU A 116 -21.83 -20.86 29.20
CA LEU A 116 -21.03 -21.67 30.12
C LEU A 116 -21.39 -21.42 31.59
N CYS A 117 -21.55 -20.16 31.98
CA CYS A 117 -21.91 -19.78 33.35
C CYS A 117 -23.28 -20.36 33.74
N MET A 118 -24.29 -20.25 32.87
CA MET A 118 -25.61 -20.85 33.11
C MET A 118 -25.52 -22.37 33.31
N ILE A 119 -24.76 -23.06 32.46
CA ILE A 119 -24.58 -24.52 32.56
C ILE A 119 -23.95 -24.89 33.91
N VAL A 120 -22.92 -24.16 34.35
CA VAL A 120 -22.27 -24.39 35.64
C VAL A 120 -23.25 -24.19 36.80
N VAL A 121 -24.08 -23.15 36.76
CA VAL A 121 -25.12 -22.88 37.78
C VAL A 121 -26.16 -23.99 37.82
N GLN A 122 -26.61 -24.46 36.66
CA GLN A 122 -27.57 -25.58 36.57
C GLN A 122 -26.99 -26.88 37.15
N ILE A 123 -25.73 -27.20 36.82
CA ILE A 123 -25.03 -28.37 37.37
C ILE A 123 -24.93 -28.29 38.90
N PHE A 124 -24.57 -27.11 39.42
CA PHE A 124 -24.44 -26.89 40.86
C PHE A 124 -25.79 -27.06 41.59
N MET A 125 -26.88 -26.48 41.06
CA MET A 125 -28.22 -26.64 41.63
C MET A 125 -28.71 -28.09 41.60
N TRP A 126 -28.44 -28.83 40.52
CA TRP A 126 -28.78 -30.26 40.44
C TRP A 126 -28.02 -31.08 41.49
N SER A 127 -26.74 -30.79 41.70
CA SER A 127 -25.92 -31.48 42.69
C SER A 127 -26.31 -31.19 44.14
N SER A 128 -26.89 -30.03 44.43
CA SER A 128 -27.36 -29.69 45.78
C SER A 128 -28.76 -30.22 46.10
N ALA A 129 -29.51 -30.63 45.06
CA ALA A 129 -30.87 -31.15 45.19
C ALA A 129 -30.93 -32.68 45.29
N LEU A 130 -29.79 -33.37 45.08
CA LEU A 130 -29.61 -34.81 45.23
C LEU A 130 -29.01 -35.13 46.60
#